data_AF-A0A266Q550-F1
#
_entry.id   AF-A0A266Q550-F1
#
_cell.length_a   1.000
_cell.length_b   1.000
_cell.length_c   1.000
_cell.angle_alpha   90.00
_cell.angle_beta   90.00
_cell.angle_gamma   90.00
#
_symmetry.space_group_name_H-M   'P 1'
#
loop_
_entity.id
_entity.type
_entity.pdbx_description
1 polymer ?
#
loop_
_entity_poly.entity_id
_entity_poly.type
_entity_poly.pdbx_seq_one_letter_code
_entity_poly.pdbx_strand_id
1 'polypeptide(L)'
;MQCISIQISPKHARDFDRTAFLERVRPIRSPEVDAIEEKGKLFLSFNFFTEFPAQLWQELQHALYLDQTYAPYIAPVSIVICEGETDDECLLLHHFNRDEPLDSFA
;
A
#
# COMPACT_ATOMS: atom_id res chain seq x y z
N MET A 1 14.38 -0.44 -10.80
CA MET A 1 12.97 -0.77 -10.52
C MET A 1 12.63 -0.47 -9.07
N GLN A 2 11.58 0.32 -8.86
CA GLN A 2 11.10 0.71 -7.53
C GLN A 2 9.83 -0.07 -7.19
N CYS A 3 9.50 -0.17 -5.90
CA CYS A 3 8.34 -0.89 -5.42
C CYS A 3 7.49 -0.01 -4.50
N ILE A 4 6.20 0.13 -4.81
CA ILE A 4 5.22 0.63 -3.84
C ILE A 4 4.63 -0.58 -3.12
N SER A 5 4.81 -0.67 -1.80
CA SER A 5 4.22 -1.72 -0.98
C SER A 5 3.09 -1.15 -0.13
N ILE A 6 1.89 -1.71 -0.30
CA ILE A 6 0.75 -1.43 0.58
C ILE A 6 0.64 -2.59 1.57
N GLN A 7 0.95 -2.31 2.83
CA GLN A 7 0.96 -3.30 3.90
C GLN A 7 -0.27 -3.13 4.78
N ILE A 8 -1.03 -4.20 4.97
CA ILE A 8 -2.16 -4.22 5.89
C ILE A 8 -1.66 -4.58 7.29
N SER A 9 -2.04 -3.78 8.27
CA SER A 9 -1.75 -4.01 9.68
C SER A 9 -2.10 -5.45 10.06
N PRO A 10 -1.20 -6.18 10.75
CA PRO A 10 -1.44 -7.59 11.09
C PRO A 10 -2.71 -7.83 11.92
N LYS A 11 -3.21 -6.80 12.61
CA LYS A 11 -4.47 -6.84 13.37
C LYS A 11 -5.70 -6.97 12.46
N HIS A 12 -5.60 -6.50 11.22
CA HIS A 12 -6.70 -6.43 10.25
C HIS A 12 -6.49 -7.37 9.05
N ALA A 13 -5.27 -7.90 8.85
CA ALA A 13 -4.91 -8.68 7.67
C ALA A 13 -5.76 -9.93 7.40
N ARG A 14 -6.33 -10.56 8.45
CA ARG A 14 -7.20 -11.74 8.30
C ARG A 14 -8.59 -11.39 7.78
N ASP A 15 -9.14 -10.26 8.22
CA ASP A 15 -10.49 -9.81 7.89
C ASP A 15 -10.53 -8.83 6.70
N PHE A 16 -9.35 -8.45 6.19
CA PHE A 16 -9.24 -7.54 5.07
C PHE A 16 -9.79 -8.16 3.77
N ASP A 17 -10.73 -7.46 3.12
CA ASP A 17 -11.31 -7.89 1.86
C ASP A 17 -10.31 -7.70 0.69
N ARG A 18 -9.51 -8.74 0.47
CA ARG A 18 -8.52 -8.78 -0.60
C ARG A 18 -9.16 -8.68 -1.98
N THR A 19 -10.36 -9.21 -2.16
CA THR A 19 -11.04 -9.21 -3.47
C THR A 19 -11.45 -7.80 -3.83
N ALA A 20 -12.12 -7.09 -2.92
CA ALA A 20 -12.51 -5.69 -3.13
C ALA A 20 -11.30 -4.77 -3.38
N PHE A 21 -10.19 -5.01 -2.68
CA PHE A 21 -8.93 -4.31 -2.94
C PHE A 21 -8.39 -4.60 -4.34
N LEU A 22 -8.26 -5.88 -4.70
CA LEU A 22 -7.71 -6.29 -6.00
C LEU A 22 -8.55 -5.80 -7.17
N GLU A 23 -9.88 -5.79 -7.06
CA GLU A 23 -10.77 -5.24 -8.08
C GLU A 23 -10.51 -3.75 -8.38
N ARG A 24 -10.12 -2.98 -7.36
CA ARG A 24 -9.82 -1.54 -7.50
C ARG A 24 -8.48 -1.27 -8.13
N VAL A 25 -7.46 -2.05 -7.79
CA VAL A 25 -6.08 -1.80 -8.26
C VAL A 25 -5.80 -2.49 -9.59
N ARG A 26 -6.52 -3.56 -9.96
CA ARG A 26 -6.33 -4.28 -11.24
C ARG A 26 -6.32 -3.38 -12.49
N PRO A 27 -7.20 -2.36 -12.63
CA PRO A 27 -7.17 -1.45 -13.78
C PRO A 27 -5.92 -0.55 -13.83
N ILE A 28 -5.26 -0.34 -12.70
CA ILE A 28 -4.06 0.49 -12.55
C ILE A 28 -2.82 -0.38 -12.76
N ARG A 29 -2.63 -1.37 -11.88
CA ARG A 29 -1.49 -2.28 -11.85
C ARG A 29 -1.83 -3.50 -11.00
N SER A 30 -1.52 -4.69 -11.50
CA SER A 30 -1.62 -5.91 -10.68
C SER A 30 -0.45 -5.97 -9.68
N PRO A 31 -0.73 -6.09 -8.37
CA PRO A 31 0.32 -6.30 -7.38
C PRO A 31 0.77 -7.76 -7.36
N GLU A 32 1.99 -7.97 -6.91
CA GLU A 32 2.37 -9.22 -6.25
C GLU A 32 1.77 -9.22 -4.84
N VAL A 33 1.10 -10.31 -4.47
CA VAL A 33 0.46 -10.43 -3.15
C VAL A 33 1.31 -11.36 -2.30
N ASP A 34 1.81 -10.82 -1.19
CA ASP A 34 2.56 -11.59 -0.21
C ASP A 34 1.76 -11.73 1.09
N ALA A 35 1.71 -12.95 1.61
CA ALA A 35 0.92 -13.32 2.78
C ALA A 35 1.71 -14.30 3.64
N ILE A 36 2.37 -13.77 4.67
CA ILE A 36 3.29 -14.52 5.54
C ILE A 36 2.69 -14.65 6.93
N GLU A 37 2.66 -15.86 7.47
CA GLU A 37 2.38 -16.09 8.89
C GLU A 37 3.67 -16.19 9.70
N GLU A 38 3.90 -15.25 10.61
CA GLU A 38 5.02 -15.28 11.55
C GLU A 38 4.52 -15.04 12.98
N LYS A 39 4.91 -15.92 13.92
CA LYS A 39 4.56 -15.81 15.35
C LYS A 39 3.05 -15.61 15.60
N GLY A 40 2.22 -16.26 14.79
CA GLY A 40 0.75 -16.20 14.88
C GLY A 40 0.12 -14.93 14.29
N LYS A 41 0.91 -14.04 13.69
CA LYS A 41 0.43 -12.84 12.99
C LYS A 41 0.49 -13.05 11.50
N LEU A 42 -0.54 -12.60 10.79
CA LEU A 42 -0.57 -12.57 9.34
C LEU A 42 -0.07 -11.20 8.87
N PHE A 43 0.97 -11.20 8.06
CA PHE A 43 1.47 -10.03 7.35
C PHE A 43 0.98 -10.12 5.91
N LEU A 44 0.23 -9.11 5.47
CA LEU A 44 -0.36 -9.06 4.14
C LEU A 44 0.13 -7.80 3.44
N SER A 45 0.83 -8.01 2.33
CA SER A 45 1.44 -6.93 1.54
C SER A 45 1.03 -7.04 0.07
N PHE A 46 0.83 -5.90 -0.56
CA PHE A 46 0.56 -5.77 -1.99
C PHE A 46 1.69 -4.94 -2.60
N ASN A 47 2.56 -5.60 -3.36
CA ASN A 47 3.79 -5.03 -3.90
C ASN A 47 3.61 -4.68 -5.37
N PHE A 48 3.79 -3.42 -5.72
CA PHE A 48 3.62 -2.90 -7.07
C PHE A 48 4.97 -2.42 -7.63
N PHE A 49 5.57 -3.25 -8.47
CA PHE A 49 6.83 -2.93 -9.14
C PHE A 49 6.62 -2.04 -10.35
N THR A 50 7.43 -0.98 -10.45
CA THR A 50 7.33 0.04 -11.50
C THR A 50 8.65 0.80 -11.71
N GLU A 51 8.80 1.38 -12.90
CA GLU A 51 9.84 2.39 -13.22
C GLU A 51 9.33 3.82 -12.99
N PHE A 52 8.04 4.00 -12.69
CA PHE A 52 7.36 5.29 -12.55
C PHE A 52 6.56 5.36 -11.24
N PRO A 53 7.19 5.38 -10.05
CA PRO A 53 6.46 5.28 -8.78
C PRO A 53 5.62 6.52 -8.49
N ALA A 54 6.05 7.72 -8.86
CA ALA A 54 5.25 8.92 -8.64
C ALA A 54 3.90 8.87 -9.35
N GLN A 55 3.91 8.46 -10.64
CA GLN A 55 2.69 8.28 -11.42
C GLN A 55 1.82 7.15 -10.84
N LEU A 56 2.43 5.99 -10.54
CA LEU A 56 1.71 4.85 -9.99
C LEU A 56 1.07 5.21 -8.64
N TRP A 57 1.79 5.92 -7.78
CA TRP A 57 1.28 6.35 -6.49
C TRP A 57 0.08 7.27 -6.66
N GLN A 58 0.15 8.25 -7.58
CA GLN A 58 -0.98 9.13 -7.84
C GLN A 58 -2.24 8.35 -8.27
N GLU A 59 -2.09 7.35 -9.14
CA GLU A 59 -3.21 6.52 -9.60
C GLU A 59 -3.79 5.66 -8.46
N LEU A 60 -2.92 5.01 -7.66
CA LEU A 60 -3.32 4.23 -6.49
C LEU A 60 -3.98 5.11 -5.41
N GLN A 61 -3.42 6.29 -5.16
CA GLN A 61 -3.93 7.24 -4.18
C GLN A 61 -5.36 7.67 -4.51
N HIS A 62 -5.65 7.97 -5.77
CA HIS A 62 -7.01 8.29 -6.20
C HIS A 62 -7.98 7.13 -6.00
N ALA A 63 -7.61 5.91 -6.40
CA ALA A 63 -8.52 4.77 -6.33
C ALA A 63 -8.74 4.23 -4.91
N LEU A 64 -7.78 4.45 -4.00
CA LEU A 64 -7.79 3.84 -2.67
C LEU A 64 -8.01 4.85 -1.54
N TYR A 65 -7.30 5.98 -1.56
CA TYR A 65 -7.19 6.88 -0.40
C TYR A 65 -7.95 8.20 -0.57
N LEU A 66 -8.25 8.61 -1.81
CA LEU A 66 -9.10 9.76 -2.11
C LEU A 66 -10.52 9.36 -2.53
N ASP A 67 -10.77 8.07 -2.77
CA ASP A 67 -12.11 7.56 -3.01
C ASP A 67 -12.95 7.63 -1.73
N GLN A 68 -14.04 8.41 -1.76
CA GLN A 68 -14.88 8.64 -0.58
C GLN A 68 -15.55 7.37 -0.05
N THR A 69 -15.71 6.36 -0.91
CA THR A 69 -16.36 5.09 -0.54
C THR A 69 -15.35 4.14 0.06
N TYR A 70 -14.14 4.05 -0.49
CA TYR A 70 -13.16 3.02 -0.15
C TYR A 70 -12.12 3.47 0.87
N ALA A 71 -11.74 4.76 0.87
CA ALA A 71 -10.76 5.30 1.79
C ALA A 71 -11.05 4.97 3.27
N PRO A 72 -12.31 5.00 3.77
CA PRO A 72 -12.62 4.61 5.15
C PRO A 72 -12.24 3.15 5.50
N TYR A 73 -12.10 2.26 4.52
CA TYR A 73 -11.75 0.86 4.74
C TYR A 73 -10.25 0.59 4.69
N ILE A 74 -9.51 1.28 3.82
CA ILE A 74 -8.07 1.03 3.62
C ILE A 74 -7.19 1.96 4.47
N ALA A 75 -7.51 3.26 4.53
CA ALA A 75 -6.68 4.25 5.21
C ALA A 75 -6.37 3.92 6.69
N PRO A 76 -7.33 3.48 7.53
CA PRO A 76 -7.06 3.24 8.94
C PRO A 76 -6.33 1.93 9.22
N VAL A 77 -6.07 1.09 8.20
CA VAL A 77 -5.50 -0.25 8.40
C VAL A 77 -4.21 -0.49 7.62
N SER A 78 -3.76 0.45 6.78
CA SER A 78 -2.59 0.25 5.93
C SER A 78 -1.44 1.22 6.19
N ILE A 79 -0.24 0.80 5.81
CA ILE A 79 0.92 1.64 5.57
C ILE A 79 1.27 1.53 4.07
N VAL A 80 1.75 2.62 3.47
CA VAL A 80 2.31 2.60 2.12
C VAL A 80 3.74 3.12 2.15
N ILE A 81 4.65 2.31 1.64
CA ILE A 81 6.06 2.66 1.47
C ILE A 81 6.43 2.56 -0.01
N CYS A 82 7.34 3.42 -0.45
CA CYS A 82 8.02 3.26 -1.74
C CYS A 82 9.50 3.02 -1.48
N GLU A 83 10.00 1.88 -1.95
CA GLU A 83 11.40 1.47 -1.80
C GLU A 83 12.09 1.49 -3.17
N GLY A 84 13.25 2.12 -3.23
CA GLY A 84 14.15 2.13 -4.37
C GLY A 84 15.14 0.95 -4.38
N GLU A 85 16.09 0.98 -5.33
CA GLU A 85 17.15 -0.03 -5.40
C GLU A 85 18.28 0.21 -4.37
N THR A 86 18.30 1.39 -3.78
CA THR A 86 19.29 1.78 -2.76
C THR A 86 18.60 2.01 -1.42
N ASP A 87 19.28 1.65 -0.32
CA ASP A 87 18.73 1.72 1.04
C ASP A 87 18.33 3.15 1.47
N ASP A 88 18.84 4.17 0.78
CA ASP A 88 18.57 5.59 1.06
C ASP A 88 17.25 6.10 0.42
N GLU A 89 16.58 5.28 -0.40
CA GLU A 89 15.35 5.65 -1.13
C GLU A 89 14.12 4.95 -0.55
N CYS A 90 13.76 5.28 0.70
CA CYS A 90 12.53 4.80 1.32
C CYS A 90 11.60 5.99 1.66
N LEU A 91 10.44 6.05 1.02
CA LEU A 91 9.41 7.08 1.26
C LEU A 91 8.22 6.48 2.00
N LEU A 92 7.80 7.11 3.10
CA LEU A 92 6.54 6.80 3.77
C LEU A 92 5.40 7.61 3.16
N LEU A 93 4.64 7.00 2.25
CA LEU A 93 3.62 7.68 1.45
C LEU A 93 2.23 7.73 2.13
N HIS A 94 1.95 6.78 3.01
CA HIS A 94 0.73 6.75 3.83
C HIS A 94 0.96 5.96 5.11
N HIS A 95 0.35 6.40 6.20
CA HIS A 95 0.36 5.68 7.46
C HIS A 95 -1.01 5.75 8.14
N PHE A 96 -1.43 4.67 8.82
CA PHE A 96 -2.72 4.64 9.50
C PHE A 96 -2.78 5.62 10.71
N ASN A 97 -1.64 5.84 11.36
CA ASN A 97 -1.46 6.92 12.34
C ASN A 97 -1.24 8.24 11.60
N ARG A 98 -2.16 9.19 11.79
CA ARG A 98 -2.16 10.50 11.10
C ARG A 98 -1.11 11.47 11.63
N ASP A 99 -0.53 11.17 12.79
CA ASP A 99 0.52 11.99 13.39
C ASP A 99 1.91 11.68 12.81
N GLU A 100 2.03 10.61 12.00
CA GLU A 100 3.30 10.32 11.31
C GLU A 100 3.55 11.33 10.20
N PRO A 101 4.77 11.91 10.11
CA PRO A 101 5.16 12.71 8.97
C PRO A 101 5.22 11.81 7.73
N LEU A 102 4.59 12.25 6.65
CA LEU A 102 4.60 11.56 5.36
C LEU A 102 5.57 12.24 4.41
N ASP A 103 6.21 11.43 3.59
CA ASP A 103 7.04 11.88 2.48
C ASP A 103 6.20 12.13 1.23
N SER A 104 6.81 12.77 0.24
CA SER A 104 6.23 12.98 -1.08
C SER A 104 7.30 12.81 -2.16
N PHE A 105 6.89 12.37 -3.34
CA PHE A 105 7.72 12.52 -4.53
C PHE A 105 7.99 14.02 -4.79
N ALA A 106 9.22 14.35 -5.17
CA ALA A 106 9.64 15.69 -5.53
C ALA A 106 9.11 16.15 -6.90
#